data_AF-A0A9D8B3V6-F1
#
_entry.id   AF-A0A9D8B3V6-F1
#
_cell.length_a   1.000
_cell.length_b   1.000
_cell.length_c   1.000
_cell.angle_alpha   90.00
_cell.angle_beta   90.00
_cell.angle_gamma   90.00
#
_symmetry.space_group_name_H-M   'P 1'
#
loop_
_entity.id
_entity.type
_entity.pdbx_description
1 polymer ?
#
loop_
_entity_poly.entity_id
_entity_poly.type
_entity_poly.pdbx_seq_one_letter_code
_entity_poly.pdbx_strand_id
1 'polypeptide(L)'
;MDKQLEEYRNLLVAAEQKAQEDFDKTVLSLSGGALGISFAFVKDIVGNKPIANSEFLLFSWIAWGLSVTSVLISFYFSQQALRQAIGQVDRGEIYKQSPGGLFSRLTAMLNAVGGLLFLCGVVLMVIFVSNNLR
;
A
#
# COMPACT_ATOMS: atom_id res chain seq x y z
N MET A 1 21.82 25.28 14.12
CA MET A 1 21.76 24.08 13.28
C MET A 1 22.63 24.34 12.07
N ASP A 2 23.44 23.38 11.62
CA ASP A 2 24.23 23.55 10.38
C ASP A 2 23.27 23.70 9.18
N LYS A 3 23.64 24.52 8.19
CA LYS A 3 22.81 24.83 7.01
C LYS A 3 22.37 23.57 6.27
N GLN A 4 23.26 22.58 6.15
CA GLN A 4 22.95 21.29 5.53
C GLN A 4 21.88 20.51 6.32
N LEU A 5 21.92 20.59 7.64
CA LEU A 5 20.98 19.88 8.52
C LEU A 5 19.59 20.55 8.49
N GLU A 6 19.55 21.87 8.35
CA GLU A 6 18.32 22.63 8.13
C GLU A 6 17.68 22.32 6.77
N GLU A 7 18.47 22.26 5.70
CA GLU A 7 18.02 21.82 4.38
C GLU A 7 17.48 20.38 4.42
N TYR A 8 18.19 19.46 5.08
CA TYR A 8 17.74 18.07 5.26
C TYR A 8 16.42 17.98 6.04
N ARG A 9 16.27 18.77 7.11
CA ARG A 9 15.01 18.86 7.87
C ARG A 9 13.85 19.30 6.98
N ASN A 10 14.06 20.32 6.15
CA ASN A 10 13.04 20.83 5.23
C ASN A 10 12.65 19.77 4.18
N LEU A 11 13.62 18.99 3.69
CA LEU A 11 13.34 17.83 2.82
C LEU A 11 12.48 16.77 3.52
N LEU A 12 12.74 16.47 4.80
CA LEU A 12 11.92 15.53 5.56
C LEU A 12 10.49 16.02 5.76
N VAL A 13 10.30 17.32 6.03
CA VAL A 13 8.96 17.93 6.15
C VAL A 13 8.22 17.87 4.82
N ALA A 14 8.88 18.21 3.71
CA ALA A 14 8.29 18.13 2.38
C ALA A 14 7.92 16.67 2.01
N ALA A 15 8.77 15.70 2.37
CA ALA A 15 8.48 14.29 2.17
C ALA A 15 7.28 13.81 3.00
N GLU A 16 7.11 14.31 4.23
CA GLU A 16 5.97 13.97 5.11
C GLU A 16 4.65 14.48 4.53
N GLN A 17 4.63 15.73 4.07
CA GLN A 17 3.48 16.31 3.37
C GLN A 17 3.14 15.53 2.11
N LYS A 18 4.15 15.20 1.30
CA LYS A 18 3.98 14.42 0.08
C LYS A 18 3.43 13.01 0.36
N ALA A 19 3.92 12.34 1.40
CA ALA A 19 3.43 11.03 1.80
C ALA A 19 1.95 11.07 2.23
N GLN A 20 1.53 12.14 2.93
CA GLN A 20 0.12 12.36 3.28
C GLN A 20 -0.74 12.56 2.03
N GLU A 21 -0.31 13.41 1.09
CA GLU A 21 -1.05 13.60 -0.16
C GLU A 21 -1.18 12.31 -0.98
N ASP A 22 -0.12 11.51 -1.05
CA ASP A 22 -0.13 10.26 -1.81
C ASP A 22 -1.01 9.20 -1.14
N PHE A 23 -1.08 9.19 0.20
CA PHE A 23 -2.06 8.38 0.94
C PHE A 23 -3.49 8.77 0.56
N ASP A 24 -3.83 10.06 0.65
CA ASP A 24 -5.19 10.55 0.35
C ASP A 24 -5.60 10.24 -1.10
N LYS A 25 -4.69 10.48 -2.06
CA LYS A 25 -4.89 10.12 -3.48
C LYS A 25 -5.10 8.63 -3.67
N THR A 26 -4.33 7.80 -2.98
CA THR A 26 -4.44 6.34 -3.07
C THR A 26 -5.77 5.86 -2.51
N VAL A 27 -6.19 6.36 -1.34
CA VAL A 27 -7.49 6.03 -0.74
C VAL A 27 -8.63 6.43 -1.67
N LEU A 28 -8.60 7.65 -2.22
CA LEU A 28 -9.62 8.12 -3.16
C LEU A 28 -9.69 7.23 -4.43
N SER A 29 -8.53 6.89 -4.98
CA SER A 29 -8.43 6.01 -6.15
C SER A 29 -8.97 4.61 -5.86
N LEU A 30 -8.63 4.04 -4.71
CA LEU A 30 -9.13 2.74 -4.26
C LEU A 30 -10.65 2.75 -4.02
N SER A 31 -11.18 3.79 -3.39
CA SER A 31 -12.63 3.95 -3.21
C SER A 31 -13.36 4.05 -4.54
N GLY A 32 -12.84 4.85 -5.49
CA GLY A 32 -13.40 4.94 -6.85
C GLY A 32 -13.32 3.61 -7.61
N GLY A 33 -12.18 2.92 -7.54
CA GLY A 33 -11.98 1.61 -8.15
C GLY A 33 -12.89 0.54 -7.56
N ALA A 34 -13.01 0.48 -6.24
CA ALA A 34 -13.90 -0.46 -5.54
C ALA A 34 -15.38 -0.23 -5.89
N LEU A 35 -15.81 1.03 -6.00
CA LEU A 35 -17.17 1.37 -6.47
C LEU A 35 -17.38 0.93 -7.92
N GLY A 36 -16.41 1.21 -8.81
CA GLY A 36 -16.47 0.77 -10.20
C GLY A 36 -16.57 -0.74 -10.35
N ILE A 37 -15.74 -1.48 -9.59
CA ILE A 37 -15.80 -2.93 -9.48
C ILE A 37 -17.17 -3.39 -8.96
N SER A 38 -17.70 -2.75 -7.92
CA SER A 38 -19.00 -3.11 -7.33
C SER A 38 -20.13 -2.99 -8.36
N PHE A 39 -20.13 -1.95 -9.18
CA PHE A 39 -21.11 -1.80 -10.26
C PHE A 39 -20.91 -2.81 -11.40
N ALA A 40 -19.67 -3.08 -11.80
CA ALA A 40 -19.37 -4.06 -12.84
C ALA A 40 -19.73 -5.49 -12.41
N PHE A 41 -19.46 -5.86 -11.15
CA PHE A 41 -19.80 -7.17 -10.60
C PHE A 41 -21.30 -7.45 -10.61
N VAL A 42 -22.11 -6.45 -10.21
CA VAL A 42 -23.57 -6.56 -10.19
C VAL A 42 -24.14 -6.70 -11.60
N LYS A 43 -23.51 -6.08 -12.60
CA LYS A 43 -24.01 -6.03 -13.98
C LYS A 43 -23.57 -7.22 -14.84
N ASP A 44 -22.31 -7.65 -14.74
CA ASP A 44 -21.67 -8.49 -15.76
C ASP A 44 -21.26 -9.89 -15.27
N ILE A 45 -21.14 -10.13 -13.96
CA ILE A 45 -20.67 -11.42 -13.41
C ILE A 45 -21.81 -12.30 -12.88
N VAL A 46 -22.97 -11.73 -12.53
CA VAL A 46 -24.18 -12.50 -12.22
C VAL A 46 -24.89 -12.93 -13.52
N GLY A 47 -24.17 -13.64 -14.39
CA GLY A 47 -24.76 -14.40 -15.47
C GLY A 47 -25.08 -15.83 -15.01
N ASN A 48 -26.09 -16.48 -15.60
CA ASN A 48 -26.56 -17.82 -15.21
C ASN A 48 -25.60 -18.99 -15.55
N LYS A 49 -24.31 -18.74 -15.80
CA LYS A 49 -23.34 -19.79 -16.13
C LYS A 49 -22.69 -20.36 -14.85
N PRO A 50 -22.58 -21.69 -14.71
CA PRO A 50 -21.89 -22.28 -13.57
C PRO A 50 -20.41 -21.89 -13.58
N ILE A 51 -19.95 -21.25 -12.50
CA ILE A 51 -18.55 -20.85 -12.30
C ILE A 51 -17.78 -22.06 -11.79
N ALA A 52 -16.74 -22.48 -12.53
CA ALA A 52 -15.81 -23.50 -12.08
C ALA A 52 -14.74 -22.88 -11.15
N ASN A 53 -14.38 -23.59 -10.08
CA ASN A 53 -13.28 -23.23 -9.18
C ASN A 53 -13.34 -21.78 -8.63
N SER A 54 -14.50 -21.37 -8.13
CA SER A 54 -14.73 -20.04 -7.52
C SER A 54 -13.80 -19.72 -6.34
N GLU A 55 -13.15 -20.72 -5.74
CA GLU A 55 -12.15 -20.54 -4.69
C GLU A 55 -10.94 -19.70 -5.16
N PHE A 56 -10.45 -19.90 -6.39
CA PHE A 56 -9.32 -19.09 -6.91
C PHE A 56 -9.70 -17.63 -7.05
N LEU A 57 -10.95 -17.36 -7.46
CA LEU A 57 -11.49 -16.00 -7.48
C LEU A 57 -11.46 -15.44 -6.05
N LEU A 58 -12.12 -16.11 -5.10
CA LEU A 58 -12.17 -15.64 -3.71
C LEU A 58 -10.78 -15.38 -3.12
N PHE A 59 -9.83 -16.30 -3.28
CA PHE A 59 -8.47 -16.12 -2.78
C PHE A 59 -7.73 -14.98 -3.48
N SER A 60 -7.99 -14.72 -4.77
CA SER A 60 -7.42 -13.56 -5.46
C SER A 60 -7.94 -12.24 -4.86
N TRP A 61 -9.24 -12.15 -4.55
CA TRP A 61 -9.83 -10.98 -3.89
C TRP A 61 -9.27 -10.75 -2.50
N ILE A 62 -9.15 -11.82 -1.71
CA ILE A 62 -8.56 -11.73 -0.37
C ILE A 62 -7.10 -11.27 -0.46
N ALA A 63 -6.30 -11.86 -1.36
CA ALA A 63 -4.89 -11.50 -1.55
C ALA A 63 -4.73 -10.03 -1.95
N TRP A 64 -5.54 -9.53 -2.89
CA TRP A 64 -5.52 -8.12 -3.27
C TRP A 64 -6.02 -7.18 -2.16
N GLY A 65 -7.06 -7.56 -1.42
CA GLY A 65 -7.52 -6.82 -0.26
C GLY A 65 -6.43 -6.67 0.81
N LEU A 66 -5.72 -7.76 1.13
CA LEU A 66 -4.60 -7.76 2.06
C LEU A 66 -3.40 -6.97 1.52
N SER A 67 -3.12 -7.06 0.21
CA SER A 67 -2.08 -6.27 -0.46
C SER A 67 -2.33 -4.77 -0.31
N VAL A 68 -3.53 -4.32 -0.68
CA VAL A 68 -3.94 -2.92 -0.58
C VAL A 68 -3.88 -2.44 0.86
N THR A 69 -4.37 -3.25 1.80
CA THR A 69 -4.31 -2.93 3.24
C THR A 69 -2.86 -2.78 3.70
N SER A 70 -1.96 -3.66 3.27
CA SER A 70 -0.53 -3.58 3.60
C SER A 70 0.11 -2.28 3.09
N VAL A 71 -0.24 -1.85 1.88
CA VAL A 71 0.24 -0.57 1.31
C VAL A 71 -0.29 0.63 2.10
N LEU A 72 -1.58 0.64 2.45
CA LEU A 72 -2.16 1.73 3.25
C LEU A 72 -1.52 1.83 4.65
N ILE A 73 -1.29 0.70 5.32
CA ILE A 73 -0.59 0.67 6.61
C ILE A 73 0.88 1.11 6.44
N SER A 74 1.52 0.74 5.32
CA SER A 74 2.89 1.15 5.01
C SER A 74 3.04 2.66 4.89
N PHE A 75 2.08 3.34 4.24
CA PHE A 75 2.05 4.81 4.17
C PHE A 75 1.91 5.45 5.55
N TYR A 76 1.05 4.91 6.42
CA TYR A 76 0.94 5.39 7.79
C TYR A 76 2.28 5.27 8.54
N PHE A 77 2.95 4.12 8.48
CA PHE A 77 4.26 3.98 9.11
C PHE A 77 5.34 4.81 8.44
N SER A 78 5.26 5.06 7.14
CA SER A 78 6.18 5.96 6.44
C SER A 78 6.09 7.38 7.00
N GLN A 79 4.88 7.86 7.25
CA GLN A 79 4.65 9.16 7.90
C GLN A 79 5.22 9.20 9.32
N GLN A 80 5.01 8.14 10.12
CA GLN A 80 5.59 8.05 11.46
C GLN A 80 7.13 8.01 11.43
N ALA A 81 7.71 7.32 10.45
CA ALA A 81 9.16 7.29 10.23
C ALA A 81 9.71 8.68 9.90
N LEU A 82 9.02 9.44 9.04
CA LEU A 82 9.40 10.81 8.69
C LEU A 82 9.30 11.76 9.89
N ARG A 83 8.21 11.69 10.66
CA ARG A 83 8.04 12.47 11.91
C ARG A 83 9.12 12.14 12.93
N GLN A 84 9.45 10.86 13.08
CA GLN A 84 10.54 10.44 13.96
C GLN A 84 11.90 10.95 13.47
N ALA A 85 12.17 10.92 12.17
CA ALA A 85 13.39 11.46 11.57
C ALA A 85 13.51 12.99 11.77
N ILE A 86 12.42 13.75 11.60
CA ILE A 86 12.39 15.19 11.91
C ILE A 86 12.75 15.41 13.38
N GLY A 87 12.13 14.67 14.29
CA GLY A 87 12.45 14.75 15.72
C GLY A 87 13.91 14.37 16.04
N GLN A 88 14.49 13.40 15.32
CA GLN A 88 15.90 13.03 15.46
C GLN A 88 16.83 14.15 14.97
N VAL A 89 16.45 14.89 13.92
CA VAL A 89 17.19 16.10 13.49
C VAL A 89 17.10 17.18 14.58
N ASP A 90 15.90 17.46 15.08
CA ASP A 90 15.64 18.51 16.08
C ASP A 90 16.38 18.25 17.40
N ARG A 91 16.61 16.98 17.76
CA ARG A 91 17.38 16.57 18.95
C ARG A 91 18.88 16.36 18.69
N GLY A 92 19.36 16.46 17.46
CA GLY A 92 20.76 16.17 17.11
C GLY A 92 21.13 14.68 17.22
N GLU A 93 20.16 13.79 17.02
CA GLU A 93 20.28 12.33 17.12
C GLU A 93 20.31 11.63 15.76
N ILE A 94 20.12 12.36 14.66
CA ILE A 94 19.98 11.79 13.31
C ILE A 94 21.17 10.93 12.85
N TYR A 95 22.36 11.20 13.38
CA TYR A 95 23.58 10.42 13.11
C TYR A 95 23.87 9.34 14.16
N LYS A 96 23.11 9.30 15.25
CA LYS A 96 23.27 8.34 16.35
C LYS A 96 22.33 7.14 16.21
N GLN A 97 21.27 7.28 15.42
CA GLN A 97 20.23 6.28 15.24
C GLN A 97 19.84 6.20 13.76
N SER A 98 19.26 5.07 13.34
CA SER A 98 18.69 4.96 12.01
C SER A 98 17.53 5.96 11.85
N PRO A 99 17.52 6.78 10.78
CA PRO A 99 16.41 7.68 10.47
C PRO A 99 15.07 6.94 10.46
N GLY A 100 14.10 7.43 11.24
CA GLY A 100 12.75 6.84 11.31
C GLY A 100 12.65 5.46 11.97
N GLY A 101 13.76 4.91 12.48
CA GLY A 101 13.78 3.78 13.41
C GLY A 101 13.00 2.54 12.96
N LEU A 102 12.17 2.03 13.88
CA LEU A 102 11.33 0.84 13.66
C LEU A 102 10.30 1.07 12.57
N PHE A 103 9.74 2.28 12.47
CA PHE A 103 8.70 2.58 11.48
C PHE A 103 9.21 2.44 10.05
N SER A 104 10.45 2.87 9.77
CA SER A 104 11.08 2.67 8.46
C SER A 104 11.19 1.19 8.08
N ARG A 105 11.52 0.32 9.06
CA ARG A 105 11.59 -1.14 8.84
C ARG A 105 10.21 -1.74 8.59
N LEU A 106 9.19 -1.31 9.35
CA LEU A 106 7.82 -1.77 9.16
C LEU A 106 7.27 -1.36 7.79
N THR A 107 7.52 -0.12 7.35
CA THR A 107 7.19 0.35 5.99
C THR A 107 7.82 -0.55 4.92
N ALA A 108 9.11 -0.84 5.03
CA ALA A 108 9.80 -1.72 4.06
C ALA A 108 9.21 -3.14 4.04
N MET A 109 8.94 -3.72 5.21
CA MET A 109 8.33 -5.05 5.33
C MET A 109 6.93 -5.08 4.71
N LEU A 110 6.07 -4.10 5.04
CA LEU A 110 4.70 -4.04 4.53
C LEU A 110 4.64 -3.81 3.03
N ASN A 111 5.55 -3.01 2.46
CA ASN A 111 5.68 -2.87 1.02
C ASN A 111 6.04 -4.20 0.34
N ALA A 112 6.99 -4.94 0.91
CA ALA A 112 7.38 -6.25 0.39
C ALA A 112 6.23 -7.27 0.48
N VAL A 113 5.58 -7.37 1.65
CA VAL A 113 4.42 -8.25 1.87
C VAL A 113 3.27 -7.88 0.92
N GLY A 114 2.97 -6.58 0.79
CA GLY A 114 1.95 -6.09 -0.14
C GLY A 114 2.25 -6.49 -1.57
N GLY A 115 3.48 -6.26 -2.05
CA GLY A 115 3.90 -6.67 -3.39
C GLY A 115 3.77 -8.18 -3.65
N LEU A 116 4.15 -9.01 -2.67
CA LEU A 116 4.02 -10.47 -2.78
C LEU A 116 2.55 -10.92 -2.83
N LEU A 117 1.70 -10.34 -1.97
CA LEU A 117 0.26 -10.60 -1.96
C LEU A 117 -0.40 -10.18 -3.28
N PHE A 118 0.02 -9.04 -3.84
CA PHE A 118 -0.46 -8.58 -5.14
C PHE A 118 -0.18 -9.61 -6.24
N LEU A 119 1.08 -10.06 -6.34
CA LEU A 119 1.49 -11.05 -7.34
C LEU A 119 0.79 -12.39 -7.15
N CYS A 120 0.62 -12.84 -5.91
CA CYS A 120 -0.15 -14.04 -5.59
C CYS A 120 -1.60 -13.93 -6.09
N GLY A 121 -2.25 -12.79 -5.82
CA GLY A 121 -3.61 -12.52 -6.31
C GLY A 121 -3.70 -12.54 -7.84
N VAL A 122 -2.70 -11.98 -8.54
CA VAL A 122 -2.63 -12.04 -10.02
C VAL A 122 -2.57 -13.48 -10.52
N VAL A 123 -1.69 -14.32 -9.95
CA VAL A 123 -1.56 -15.72 -10.36
C VAL A 123 -2.87 -16.49 -10.16
N LEU A 124 -3.52 -16.31 -8.99
CA LEU A 124 -4.80 -16.95 -8.69
C LEU A 124 -5.91 -16.51 -9.67
N MET A 125 -5.96 -15.22 -10.01
CA MET A 125 -6.92 -14.70 -10.99
C MET A 125 -6.67 -15.27 -12.39
N VAL A 126 -5.41 -15.37 -12.84
CA VAL A 126 -5.09 -15.97 -14.14
C VAL A 126 -5.54 -17.44 -14.20
N ILE A 127 -5.34 -18.22 -13.14
CA ILE A 127 -5.81 -19.61 -13.04
C ILE A 127 -7.34 -19.66 -13.13
N PHE A 128 -8.04 -18.83 -12.35
CA PHE A 128 -9.50 -18.74 -12.36
C PHE A 128 -10.03 -18.44 -13.77
N VAL A 129 -9.50 -17.40 -14.41
CA VAL A 129 -9.92 -16.96 -15.74
C VAL A 129 -9.64 -18.02 -16.80
N SER A 130 -8.47 -18.68 -16.75
CA SER A 130 -8.11 -19.74 -17.70
C SER A 130 -9.04 -20.95 -17.65
N ASN A 131 -9.63 -21.23 -16.49
CA ASN A 131 -10.58 -22.32 -16.30
C ASN A 131 -12.02 -21.95 -16.69
N ASN A 132 -12.36 -20.66 -16.76
CA ASN A 132 -13.74 -20.18 -16.97
C ASN A 132 -13.96 -19.47 -18.32
N LEU A 133 -12.90 -19.05 -19.03
CA LEU A 133 -12.98 -18.47 -20.39
C LEU A 133 -12.82 -19.52 -21.51
N ARG A 134 -12.97 -20.82 -21.21
CA ARG A 134 -13.03 -21.89 -22.20
C ARG A 134 -14.47 -22.18 -22.62
#